data_AF-A0A2U1LPV6-F1
#
_entry.id   AF-A0A2U1LPV6-F1
#
_cell.length_a   1.000
_cell.length_b   1.000
_cell.length_c   1.000
_cell.angle_alpha   90.00
_cell.angle_beta   90.00
_cell.angle_gamma   90.00
#
_symmetry.space_group_name_H-M   'P 1'
#
loop_
_entity.id
_entity.type
_entity.pdbx_description
1 polymer ?
#
loop_
_entity_poly.entity_id
_entity_poly.type
_entity_poly.pdbx_seq_one_letter_code
_entity_poly.pdbx_strand_id
1 'polypeptide(L)'
;MSFARRKVISICSPVLKVTLSCGIECLDKVVLYFQPCGWFGAGEPLPGTDLKEVWKVAEAPANDKFQYTHFAHKVNSFDTAPANLLASDSHLRTDRYALEQGDLSKAGSEKSILEEKQRAEKRPRDAKGQKFTPRWF
;
A
#
# COMPACT_ATOMS: atom_id res chain seq x y z
N MET A 1 12.88 35.79 -16.87
CA MET A 1 13.36 34.40 -16.70
C MET A 1 12.73 33.83 -15.43
N SER A 2 11.74 32.95 -15.58
CA SER A 2 10.99 32.36 -14.47
C SER A 2 11.85 31.29 -13.80
N PHE A 3 12.29 31.53 -12.57
CA PHE A 3 12.92 30.52 -11.73
C PHE A 3 11.83 29.54 -11.28
N ALA A 4 11.80 28.35 -11.87
CA ALA A 4 11.03 27.23 -11.34
C ALA A 4 11.56 26.89 -9.94
N ARG A 5 10.85 27.35 -8.90
CA ARG A 5 11.16 27.00 -7.51
C ARG A 5 10.98 25.49 -7.35
N ARG A 6 12.07 24.73 -7.37
CA ARG A 6 12.07 23.32 -6.99
C ARG A 6 11.67 23.25 -5.52
N LYS A 7 10.45 22.79 -5.24
CA LYS A 7 10.05 22.38 -3.89
C LYS A 7 10.76 21.06 -3.59
N VAL A 8 11.73 21.10 -2.68
CA VAL A 8 12.42 19.90 -2.21
C VAL A 8 11.66 19.39 -0.99
N ILE A 9 11.12 18.19 -1.09
CA ILE A 9 10.54 17.45 0.05
C ILE A 9 11.62 16.45 0.43
N SER A 10 12.22 16.60 1.63
CA SER A 10 13.20 15.63 2.14
C SER A 10 12.48 14.52 2.88
N ILE A 11 12.71 13.29 2.45
CA ILE A 11 12.19 12.07 3.08
C ILE A 11 13.38 11.11 3.21
N CYS A 12 13.57 10.48 4.37
CA CYS A 12 14.61 9.45 4.48
C CYS A 12 14.16 8.15 3.80
N SER A 13 14.93 7.67 2.81
CA SER A 13 14.64 6.41 2.10
C SER A 13 15.87 5.90 1.34
N PRO A 14 16.02 4.58 1.13
CA PRO A 14 17.03 4.02 0.23
C PRO A 14 16.77 4.35 -1.26
N VAL A 15 15.56 4.83 -1.61
CA VAL A 15 15.20 5.22 -2.99
C VAL A 15 15.69 6.64 -3.25
N LEU A 16 16.83 6.80 -3.89
CA LEU A 16 17.52 8.11 -3.98
C LEU A 16 16.73 9.23 -4.71
N LYS A 17 15.78 8.89 -5.60
CA LYS A 17 15.07 9.88 -6.43
C LYS A 17 13.75 9.35 -7.02
N VAL A 18 12.68 10.14 -6.93
CA VAL A 18 11.39 9.90 -7.62
C VAL A 18 10.99 11.15 -8.39
N THR A 19 10.48 11.02 -9.62
CA THR A 19 9.98 12.16 -10.41
C THR A 19 8.49 11.98 -10.69
N LEU A 20 7.70 12.97 -10.29
CA LEU A 20 6.28 13.08 -10.61
C LEU A 20 6.14 14.08 -11.77
N SER A 21 5.66 13.62 -12.91
CA SER A 21 5.31 14.49 -14.04
C SER A 21 3.81 14.69 -14.05
N CYS A 22 3.40 15.95 -14.20
CA CYS A 22 2.03 16.27 -14.55
C CYS A 22 1.73 15.70 -15.95
N GLY A 23 0.48 15.30 -16.21
CA GLY A 23 0.08 14.61 -17.44
C GLY A 23 0.24 15.46 -18.72
N ILE A 24 -0.41 15.03 -19.82
CA ILE A 24 -0.26 15.64 -21.16
C ILE A 24 -0.54 17.15 -21.17
N GLU A 25 -1.31 17.65 -20.20
CA GLU A 25 -1.78 19.05 -20.13
C GLU A 25 -0.82 20.02 -19.42
N CYS A 26 0.25 19.54 -18.77
CA CYS A 26 1.10 20.36 -17.92
C CYS A 26 2.56 19.92 -18.00
N LEU A 27 3.46 20.85 -18.39
CA LEU A 27 4.90 20.61 -18.48
C LEU A 27 5.61 20.55 -17.12
N ASP A 28 4.85 20.62 -16.02
CA ASP A 28 5.38 20.65 -14.67
C ASP A 28 5.91 19.29 -14.23
N LYS A 29 7.07 19.32 -13.56
CA LYS A 29 7.72 18.16 -12.98
C LYS A 29 8.15 18.46 -11.55
N VAL A 30 7.82 17.54 -10.64
CA VAL A 30 8.30 17.55 -9.26
C VAL A 30 9.32 16.42 -9.11
N VAL A 31 10.49 16.73 -8.58
CA VAL A 31 11.53 15.74 -8.29
C VAL A 31 11.69 15.65 -6.78
N LEU A 32 11.40 14.47 -6.25
CA LEU A 32 11.60 14.11 -4.85
C LEU A 32 12.97 13.46 -4.71
N TYR A 33 13.78 13.97 -3.78
CA TYR A 33 15.07 13.40 -3.41
C TYR A 33 14.95 12.83 -2.01
N PHE A 34 15.40 11.59 -1.83
CA PHE A 34 15.39 10.98 -0.52
C PHE A 34 16.82 10.89 0.00
N GLN A 35 17.01 11.35 1.23
CA GLN A 35 18.31 11.30 1.87
C GLN A 35 18.55 9.90 2.44
N PRO A 36 19.71 9.28 2.17
CA PRO A 36 20.10 8.08 2.89
C PRO A 36 20.44 8.48 4.33
N CYS A 37 19.58 8.13 5.28
CA CYS A 37 19.90 8.21 6.71
C CYS A 37 20.24 6.79 7.20
N GLY A 38 21.40 6.63 7.83
CA GLY A 38 21.78 5.37 8.46
C GLY A 38 21.01 5.14 9.76
N TRP A 39 21.16 3.96 10.36
CA TRP A 39 20.53 3.59 11.65
C TRP A 39 20.83 4.59 12.79
N PHE A 40 21.97 5.28 12.72
CA PHE A 40 22.43 6.24 13.72
C PHE A 40 22.29 7.70 13.31
N GLY A 41 21.84 7.97 12.08
CA GLY A 41 21.66 9.34 11.59
C GLY A 41 20.28 9.83 11.95
N ALA A 42 20.16 10.81 12.86
CA ALA A 42 18.99 11.67 12.89
C ALA A 42 18.86 12.24 11.46
N GLY A 43 17.72 12.04 10.79
CA GLY A 43 17.50 12.46 9.41
C GLY A 43 17.47 13.98 9.27
N GLU A 44 18.61 14.62 9.52
CA GLU A 44 18.75 16.07 9.54
C GLU A 44 18.60 16.62 8.11
N PRO A 45 17.88 17.74 7.96
CA PRO A 45 17.69 18.37 6.67
C PRO A 45 19.04 18.83 6.10
N LEU A 46 19.19 18.78 4.78
CA LEU A 46 20.40 19.32 4.13
C LEU A 46 20.56 20.82 4.46
N PRO A 47 21.79 21.32 4.63
CA PRO A 47 22.05 22.74 4.84
C PRO A 47 21.42 23.60 3.73
N GLY A 48 20.68 24.65 4.12
CA GLY A 48 20.00 25.54 3.19
C GLY A 48 18.64 25.05 2.68
N THR A 49 18.10 23.97 3.24
CA THR A 49 16.73 23.51 2.92
C THR A 49 15.70 24.31 3.72
N ASP A 50 14.78 24.99 3.03
CA ASP A 50 13.60 25.61 3.64
C ASP A 50 12.55 24.53 3.96
N LEU A 51 12.27 24.34 5.24
CA LEU A 51 11.33 23.31 5.71
C LEU A 51 9.93 23.91 5.82
N LYS A 52 9.06 23.56 4.88
CA LYS A 52 7.63 23.83 4.95
C LYS A 52 6.86 22.54 5.15
N GLU A 53 6.15 22.44 6.26
CA GLU A 53 5.21 21.34 6.49
C GLU A 53 4.05 21.43 5.48
N VAL A 54 3.92 20.43 4.61
CA VAL A 54 2.81 20.30 3.64
C VAL A 54 1.89 19.13 3.99
N TRP A 55 2.42 18.13 4.69
CA TRP A 55 1.70 16.96 5.12
C TRP A 55 2.33 16.41 6.39
N LYS A 56 1.50 15.88 7.29
CA LYS A 56 1.90 15.25 8.54
C LYS A 56 1.16 13.92 8.68
N VAL A 57 1.87 12.91 9.17
CA VAL A 57 1.29 11.61 9.48
C VAL A 57 0.26 11.73 10.60
N ALA A 58 -0.90 11.09 10.42
CA ALA A 58 -1.92 11.03 11.46
C ALA A 58 -1.48 10.11 12.61
N GLU A 59 -2.04 10.33 13.80
CA GLU A 59 -1.78 9.47 14.95
C GLU A 59 -2.23 8.03 14.66
N ALA A 60 -1.42 7.07 15.10
CA ALA A 60 -1.74 5.65 15.02
C ALA A 60 -2.54 5.23 16.28
N PRO A 61 -3.45 4.24 16.16
CA PRO A 61 -4.10 3.64 17.32
C PRO A 61 -3.08 3.16 18.35
N ALA A 62 -3.35 3.43 19.62
CA ALA A 62 -2.52 2.94 20.71
C ALA A 62 -2.60 1.41 20.81
N ASN A 63 -1.45 0.76 21.01
CA ASN A 63 -1.33 -0.70 21.24
C ASN A 63 -1.94 -1.57 20.12
N ASP A 64 -1.83 -1.13 18.87
CA ASP A 64 -2.26 -1.94 17.74
C ASP A 64 -1.35 -3.17 17.55
N LYS A 65 -1.97 -4.35 17.40
CA LYS A 65 -1.26 -5.63 17.24
C LYS A 65 -0.33 -5.66 16.01
N PHE A 66 -0.70 -4.96 14.95
CA PHE A 66 0.01 -4.97 13.66
C PHE A 66 0.55 -3.58 13.28
N GLN A 67 0.51 -2.62 14.20
CA GLN A 67 0.93 -1.23 14.00
C GLN A 67 0.22 -0.57 12.80
N TYR A 68 -1.05 -0.93 12.58
CA TYR A 68 -1.88 -0.38 11.53
C TYR A 68 -2.37 1.03 11.85
N THR A 69 -2.49 1.85 10.82
CA THR A 69 -3.14 3.16 10.92
C THR A 69 -4.66 2.99 11.06
N HIS A 70 -5.36 4.02 11.54
CA HIS A 70 -6.83 4.03 11.54
C HIS A 70 -7.42 3.81 10.14
N PHE A 71 -6.75 4.28 9.09
CA PHE A 71 -7.16 4.04 7.72
C PHE A 71 -7.06 2.56 7.34
N ALA A 72 -5.95 1.89 7.69
CA ALA A 72 -5.76 0.48 7.38
C ALA A 72 -6.81 -0.42 8.06
N HIS A 73 -7.23 -0.08 9.29
CA HIS A 73 -8.34 -0.76 9.96
C HIS A 73 -9.67 -0.59 9.24
N LYS A 74 -9.97 0.63 8.74
CA LYS A 74 -11.18 0.90 7.98
C LYS A 74 -11.23 0.14 6.66
N VAL A 75 -10.10 -0.02 5.97
CA VAL A 75 -10.08 -0.68 4.64
C VAL A 75 -10.54 -2.14 4.69
N ASN A 76 -10.44 -2.82 5.83
CA ASN A 76 -10.83 -4.23 5.96
C ASN A 76 -12.08 -4.44 6.84
N SER A 77 -12.63 -3.38 7.43
CA SER A 77 -13.78 -3.49 8.33
C SER A 77 -15.06 -3.70 7.52
N PHE A 78 -15.84 -4.71 7.91
CA PHE A 78 -17.17 -4.95 7.37
C PHE A 78 -18.15 -3.80 7.64
N ASP A 79 -17.95 -3.02 8.70
CA ASP A 79 -18.82 -1.88 9.04
C ASP A 79 -18.75 -0.77 7.98
N THR A 80 -17.60 -0.68 7.30
CA THR A 80 -17.36 0.28 6.22
C THR A 80 -17.47 -0.32 4.82
N ALA A 81 -17.82 -1.61 4.73
CA ALA A 81 -17.92 -2.30 3.45
C ALA A 81 -19.21 -1.88 2.71
N PRO A 82 -19.16 -1.73 1.37
CA PRO A 82 -20.37 -1.54 0.56
C PRO A 82 -21.37 -2.70 0.73
N ALA A 83 -22.68 -2.41 0.70
CA ALA A 83 -23.71 -3.44 0.88
C ALA A 83 -23.69 -4.55 -0.20
N ASN A 84 -23.30 -4.21 -1.43
CA ASN A 84 -23.31 -5.12 -2.59
C ASN A 84 -21.89 -5.52 -2.98
N LEU A 85 -21.25 -6.38 -2.20
CA LEU A 85 -19.92 -6.90 -2.51
C LEU A 85 -19.96 -7.97 -3.60
N LEU A 86 -18.99 -7.95 -4.50
CA LEU A 86 -18.75 -9.06 -5.41
C LEU A 86 -18.15 -10.24 -4.64
N ALA A 87 -18.40 -11.47 -5.08
CA ALA A 87 -17.83 -12.67 -4.47
C ALA A 87 -16.27 -12.67 -4.46
N SER A 88 -15.65 -11.89 -5.34
CA SER A 88 -14.19 -11.71 -5.42
C SER A 88 -13.66 -10.59 -4.51
N ASP A 89 -14.52 -9.90 -3.77
CA ASP A 89 -14.12 -8.80 -2.90
C ASP A 89 -13.26 -9.29 -1.72
N SER A 90 -12.28 -8.47 -1.31
CA SER A 90 -11.34 -8.84 -0.26
C SER A 90 -11.93 -8.93 1.14
N HIS A 91 -13.06 -8.28 1.42
CA HIS A 91 -13.74 -8.39 2.72
C HIS A 91 -14.29 -9.80 2.93
N LEU A 92 -14.76 -10.46 1.87
CA LEU A 92 -15.36 -11.80 1.94
C LEU A 92 -14.35 -12.94 2.17
N ARG A 93 -13.08 -12.62 2.37
CA ARG A 93 -12.01 -13.59 2.61
C ARG A 93 -12.07 -14.09 4.06
N THR A 94 -12.46 -15.36 4.21
CA THR A 94 -12.62 -16.04 5.50
C THR A 94 -11.33 -16.12 6.32
N ASP A 95 -10.18 -16.26 5.66
CA ASP A 95 -8.86 -16.28 6.29
C ASP A 95 -8.51 -14.93 6.95
N ARG A 96 -8.86 -13.83 6.29
CA ARG A 96 -8.64 -12.47 6.82
C ARG A 96 -9.57 -12.16 7.98
N TYR A 97 -10.84 -12.56 7.87
CA TYR A 97 -11.80 -12.41 8.96
C TYR A 97 -11.39 -13.20 10.21
N ALA A 98 -10.95 -14.45 10.05
CA ALA A 98 -10.44 -15.24 11.17
C ALA A 98 -9.22 -14.60 11.84
N LEU A 99 -8.32 -14.00 11.05
CA LEU A 99 -7.16 -13.27 11.57
C LEU A 99 -7.57 -12.02 12.38
N GLU A 100 -8.57 -11.29 11.91
CA GLU A 100 -9.12 -10.11 12.61
C GLU A 100 -9.75 -10.49 13.96
N GLN A 101 -10.45 -11.64 14.02
CA GLN A 101 -10.98 -12.20 15.27
C GLN A 101 -9.90 -12.81 16.19
N GLY A 102 -8.63 -12.84 15.75
CA GLY A 102 -7.50 -13.37 16.52
C GLY A 102 -7.34 -14.89 16.46
N ASP A 103 -8.14 -15.61 15.67
CA ASP A 103 -8.05 -17.06 15.49
C ASP A 103 -6.99 -17.42 14.43
N LEU A 104 -5.74 -17.49 14.88
CA LEU A 104 -4.59 -17.79 14.03
C LEU A 104 -4.64 -19.19 13.40
N SER A 105 -5.21 -20.17 14.11
CA SER A 105 -5.33 -21.55 13.62
C SER A 105 -6.29 -21.60 12.44
N LYS A 106 -7.49 -21.02 12.61
CA LYS A 106 -8.50 -20.96 11.55
C LYS A 106 -8.05 -20.10 10.37
N ALA A 107 -7.37 -18.98 10.62
CA ALA A 107 -6.80 -18.16 9.55
C ALA A 107 -5.82 -18.97 8.69
N GLY A 108 -4.96 -19.79 9.32
CA GLY A 108 -4.02 -20.66 8.63
C GLY A 108 -4.70 -21.75 7.78
N SER A 109 -5.75 -22.39 8.31
CA SER A 109 -6.49 -23.42 7.57
C SER A 109 -7.28 -22.85 6.39
N GLU A 110 -8.01 -21.75 6.59
CA GLU A 110 -8.79 -21.08 5.54
C GLU A 110 -7.89 -20.57 4.40
N LYS A 111 -6.72 -20.01 4.74
CA LYS A 111 -5.71 -19.60 3.76
C LYS A 111 -5.26 -20.79 2.91
N SER A 112 -4.98 -21.93 3.54
CA SER A 112 -4.54 -23.15 2.86
C SER A 112 -5.62 -23.69 1.90
N ILE A 113 -6.90 -23.65 2.31
CA ILE A 113 -8.05 -24.02 1.47
C ILE A 113 -8.16 -23.11 0.25
N LEU A 114 -8.05 -21.79 0.45
CA LEU A 114 -8.13 -20.81 -0.63
C LEU A 114 -7.00 -21.01 -1.66
N GLU A 115 -5.77 -21.18 -1.22
CA GLU A 115 -4.62 -21.39 -2.10
C GLU A 115 -4.72 -22.72 -2.87
N GLU A 116 -5.19 -23.80 -2.23
CA GLU A 116 -5.37 -25.07 -2.93
C GLU A 116 -6.49 -24.98 -3.98
N LYS A 117 -7.58 -24.26 -3.71
CA LYS A 117 -8.62 -23.99 -4.72
C LYS A 117 -8.03 -23.26 -5.94
N GLN A 118 -7.20 -22.23 -5.72
CA GLN A 118 -6.53 -21.51 -6.80
C GLN A 118 -5.58 -22.41 -7.60
N ARG A 119 -4.82 -23.30 -6.93
CA ARG A 119 -3.96 -24.28 -7.58
C ARG A 119 -4.78 -25.30 -8.38
N ALA A 120 -5.87 -25.80 -7.82
CA ALA A 120 -6.76 -26.76 -8.46
C ALA A 120 -7.44 -26.19 -9.71
N GLU A 121 -7.80 -24.90 -9.72
CA GLU A 121 -8.33 -24.21 -10.89
C GLU A 121 -7.24 -23.95 -11.96
N LYS A 122 -6.02 -23.63 -11.51
CA LYS A 122 -4.88 -23.37 -12.41
C LYS A 122 -4.43 -24.62 -13.17
N ARG A 123 -4.33 -25.79 -12.51
CA ARG A 123 -3.87 -27.07 -13.12
C ARG A 123 -4.55 -27.41 -14.46
N PRO A 124 -5.90 -27.48 -14.56
CA PRO A 124 -6.58 -27.82 -15.81
C PRO A 124 -6.50 -26.70 -16.85
N ARG A 125 -6.44 -25.43 -16.42
CA ARG A 125 -6.30 -24.28 -17.33
C ARG A 125 -4.95 -24.32 -18.04
N ASP A 126 -3.87 -24.55 -17.28
CA ASP A 126 -2.52 -24.66 -17.79
C ASP A 126 -2.35 -25.91 -18.67
N ALA A 127 -2.93 -27.06 -18.27
CA ALA A 127 -2.93 -28.29 -19.07
C ALA A 127 -3.63 -28.12 -20.44
N LYS A 128 -4.63 -27.23 -20.52
CA LYS A 128 -5.31 -26.87 -21.78
C LYS A 128 -4.60 -25.76 -22.56
N GLY A 129 -3.46 -25.25 -22.08
CA GLY A 129 -2.75 -24.11 -22.69
C GLY A 129 -3.52 -22.80 -22.65
N GLN A 130 -4.53 -22.66 -21.78
CA GLN A 130 -5.38 -21.48 -21.69
C GLN A 130 -4.71 -20.43 -20.78
N LYS A 131 -4.72 -19.15 -21.21
CA LYS A 131 -4.25 -18.03 -20.37
C LYS A 131 -5.39 -17.52 -19.49
N PHE A 132 -5.07 -17.12 -18.27
CA PHE A 132 -6.01 -16.42 -17.41
C PHE A 132 -6.19 -14.97 -17.89
N THR A 133 -7.44 -14.53 -18.03
CA THR A 133 -7.79 -13.16 -18.38
C THR A 133 -8.52 -12.51 -17.22
N PRO A 134 -7.97 -11.43 -16.61
CA PRO A 134 -8.68 -10.69 -15.59
C PRO A 134 -9.93 -10.01 -16.18
N ARG A 135 -10.96 -9.83 -15.34
CA ARG A 135 -12.25 -9.27 -15.79
C ARG A 135 -12.24 -7.75 -15.97
N TRP A 136 -11.44 -7.04 -15.18
CA TRP A 136 -11.57 -5.59 -15.00
C TRP A 136 -10.38 -4.76 -15.49
N PHE A 137 -9.31 -5.40 -15.97
CA PHE A 137 -8.08 -4.76 -16.46
C PHE A 137 -7.51 -5.53 -17.65
#